data_AF-A0A7W3DA65-F1
#
_entry.id   AF-A0A7W3DA65-F1
#
_cell.length_a   1.000
_cell.length_b   1.000
_cell.length_c   1.000
_cell.angle_alpha   90.00
_cell.angle_beta   90.00
_cell.angle_gamma   90.00
#
_symmetry.space_group_name_H-M   'P 1'
#
loop_
_entity.id
_entity.type
_entity.pdbx_description
1 polymer ?
#
loop_
_entity_poly.entity_id
_entity_poly.type
_entity_poly.pdbx_seq_one_letter_code
_entity_poly.pdbx_strand_id
1 'polypeptide(L)'
;KSSVGLKNLYGVVVNAVNYVTYDKVKNTVSPPNGTSYNANEISIKYSQNGLCLISDSLERTIEYNGKSAATLKFTYREFSKNMARAAYTTDFSADLPDGDGVVSYKGAKFKVNKADNSSINYTVINGFDREQE
;
A
#
# COMPACT_ATOMS: atom_id res chain seq x y z
N LYS A 1 -15.67 0.78 2.52
CA LYS A 1 -15.77 2.07 1.80
C LYS A 1 -15.78 3.18 2.85
N SER A 2 -14.65 3.85 3.06
CA SER A 2 -14.57 5.00 3.97
C SER A 2 -14.89 6.26 3.17
N SER A 3 -16.13 6.74 3.24
CA SER A 3 -16.57 7.95 2.53
C SER A 3 -16.82 9.10 3.51
N VAL A 4 -16.47 10.31 3.10
CA VAL A 4 -16.77 11.55 3.81
C VAL A 4 -18.14 12.05 3.37
N GLY A 5 -19.07 12.17 4.31
CA GLY A 5 -20.41 12.71 4.06
C GLY A 5 -20.39 14.23 4.02
N LEU A 6 -20.88 14.82 2.93
CA LEU A 6 -21.08 16.25 2.77
C LEU A 6 -22.47 16.62 3.28
N LYS A 7 -22.52 17.48 4.31
CA LYS A 7 -23.76 17.91 4.95
C LYS A 7 -24.25 19.23 4.38
N ASN A 8 -25.58 19.40 4.29
CA ASN A 8 -26.19 20.71 4.07
C ASN A 8 -26.25 21.52 5.38
N LEU A 9 -26.79 22.74 5.33
CA LEU A 9 -26.90 23.65 6.49
C LEU A 9 -27.75 23.09 7.64
N TYR A 10 -28.58 22.08 7.39
CA TYR A 10 -29.40 21.40 8.40
C TYR A 10 -28.72 20.16 8.99
N GLY A 11 -27.45 19.92 8.66
CA GLY A 11 -26.69 18.77 9.15
C GLY A 11 -27.01 17.44 8.45
N VAL A 12 -27.83 17.46 7.39
CA VAL A 12 -28.22 16.26 6.63
C VAL A 12 -27.16 15.95 5.58
N VAL A 13 -26.69 14.71 5.52
CA VAL A 13 -25.76 14.24 4.48
C VAL A 13 -26.48 14.19 3.14
N VAL A 14 -26.07 15.04 2.20
CA VAL A 14 -26.66 15.16 0.85
C VAL A 14 -25.80 14.55 -0.25
N ASN A 15 -24.51 14.33 0.04
CA ASN A 15 -23.56 13.73 -0.90
C ASN A 15 -22.44 13.02 -0.11
N ALA A 16 -21.69 12.13 -0.75
CA ALA A 16 -20.53 11.48 -0.16
C ALA A 16 -19.38 11.46 -1.17
N VAL A 17 -18.17 11.74 -0.68
CA VAL A 17 -16.94 11.69 -1.47
C VAL A 17 -15.96 10.71 -0.83
N ASN A 18 -15.04 10.17 -1.62
CA ASN A 18 -13.98 9.29 -1.15
C ASN A 18 -12.62 10.01 -1.05
N TYR A 19 -12.59 11.33 -1.15
CA TYR A 19 -11.37 12.12 -1.06
C TYR A 19 -11.59 13.44 -0.31
N VAL A 20 -10.51 13.97 0.24
CA VAL A 20 -10.38 15.30 0.84
C VAL A 20 -8.98 15.83 0.54
N THR A 21 -8.81 17.14 0.55
CA THR A 21 -7.50 17.79 0.38
C THR A 21 -6.94 18.18 1.73
N TYR A 22 -5.65 17.96 1.96
CA TYR A 22 -4.93 18.45 3.14
C TYR A 22 -3.99 19.59 2.75
N ASP A 23 -4.15 20.76 3.37
CA ASP A 23 -3.23 21.90 3.26
C ASP A 23 -2.27 21.88 4.45
N LYS A 24 -1.00 21.57 4.19
CA LYS A 24 0.04 21.49 5.22
C LYS A 24 0.40 22.84 5.84
N VAL A 25 0.34 23.93 5.08
CA VAL A 25 0.70 25.28 5.56
C VAL A 25 -0.36 25.78 6.52
N LYS A 26 -1.64 25.56 6.20
CA LYS A 26 -2.77 25.97 7.04
C LYS A 26 -3.16 24.92 8.09
N ASN A 27 -2.66 23.71 7.96
CA ASN A 27 -3.07 22.54 8.74
C ASN A 27 -4.59 22.31 8.71
N THR A 28 -5.17 22.35 7.50
CA THR A 28 -6.61 22.19 7.27
C THR A 28 -6.93 21.02 6.35
N VAL A 29 -8.08 20.39 6.57
CA VAL A 29 -8.66 19.39 5.64
C VAL A 29 -9.90 19.98 4.99
N SER A 30 -10.00 19.85 3.67
CA SER A 30 -11.07 20.44 2.87
C SER A 30 -11.72 19.40 1.95
N PRO A 31 -13.02 19.09 2.12
CA PRO A 31 -13.79 18.41 1.09
C PRO A 31 -14.00 19.29 -0.15
N PRO A 32 -14.43 18.72 -1.30
CA PRO A 32 -14.55 19.44 -2.57
C PRO A 32 -15.71 20.45 -2.63
N ASN A 33 -16.45 20.65 -1.54
CA ASN A 33 -17.48 21.69 -1.42
C ASN A 33 -16.92 23.03 -0.91
N GLY A 34 -15.60 23.13 -0.71
CA GLY A 34 -14.92 24.36 -0.31
C GLY A 34 -14.92 24.67 1.19
N THR A 35 -15.57 23.85 2.03
CA THR A 35 -15.40 23.98 3.48
C THR A 35 -14.01 23.50 3.88
N SER A 36 -13.42 24.11 4.92
CA SER A 36 -12.12 23.74 5.44
C SER A 36 -12.20 23.64 6.95
N TYR A 37 -11.63 22.58 7.51
CA TYR A 37 -11.65 22.33 8.94
C TYR A 37 -10.23 22.26 9.48
N ASN A 38 -9.99 22.89 10.62
CA ASN A 38 -8.69 22.87 11.30
C ASN A 38 -8.70 21.91 12.51
N ALA A 39 -7.54 21.78 13.16
CA ALA A 39 -7.34 20.86 14.28
C ALA A 39 -8.23 21.14 15.52
N ASN A 40 -8.78 22.36 15.66
CA ASN A 40 -9.71 22.70 16.73
C ASN A 40 -11.13 22.18 16.47
N GLU A 41 -11.49 21.95 15.21
CA GLU A 41 -12.83 21.50 14.80
C GLU A 41 -12.89 19.99 14.63
N ILE A 42 -11.82 19.39 14.09
CA ILE A 42 -11.69 17.96 13.89
C ILE A 42 -10.28 17.49 14.25
N SER A 43 -10.16 16.31 14.86
CA SER A 43 -8.85 15.71 15.12
C SER A 43 -8.20 15.26 13.82
N ILE A 44 -7.23 16.04 13.32
CA ILE A 44 -6.43 15.72 12.14
C ILE A 44 -5.06 15.23 12.62
N LYS A 45 -4.69 14.00 12.26
CA LYS A 45 -3.34 13.47 12.48
C LYS A 45 -2.68 13.26 11.12
N TYR A 46 -1.71 14.10 10.78
CA TYR A 46 -0.86 13.86 9.63
C TYR A 46 0.12 12.72 9.94
N SER A 47 0.10 11.68 9.12
CA SER A 47 1.09 10.60 9.19
C SER A 47 2.01 10.73 7.99
N GLN A 48 3.22 11.27 8.22
CA GLN A 48 4.19 11.55 7.17
C GLN A 48 4.62 10.32 6.36
N ASN A 49 4.45 9.13 6.94
CA ASN A 49 4.72 7.83 6.30
C ASN A 49 3.49 6.91 6.34
N GLY A 50 2.28 7.49 6.39
CA GLY A 50 1.04 6.71 6.33
C GLY A 50 0.87 6.09 4.95
N LEU A 51 0.34 4.87 4.89
CA LEU A 51 -0.05 4.24 3.63
C LEU A 51 -1.13 5.10 2.96
N CYS A 52 -0.79 5.75 1.85
CA CYS A 52 -1.71 6.57 1.07
C CYS A 52 -2.20 5.76 -0.14
N LEU A 53 -3.43 5.25 -0.05
CA LEU A 53 -4.07 4.55 -1.16
C LEU A 53 -4.72 5.58 -2.09
N ILE A 54 -4.03 5.92 -3.17
CA ILE A 54 -4.60 6.76 -4.23
C ILE A 54 -5.33 5.83 -5.20
N SER A 55 -6.60 6.12 -5.47
CA SER A 55 -7.33 5.42 -6.53
C SER A 55 -6.56 5.55 -7.84
N ASP A 56 -6.45 4.47 -8.61
CA ASP A 56 -5.70 4.42 -9.88
C ASP A 56 -4.16 4.49 -9.76
N SER A 57 -3.60 4.36 -8.56
CA SER A 57 -2.16 4.28 -8.37
C SER A 57 -1.55 2.97 -8.91
N LEU A 58 -0.23 3.00 -9.11
CA LEU A 58 0.55 1.81 -9.43
C LEU A 58 0.64 0.93 -8.18
N GLU A 59 0.14 -0.29 -8.28
CA GLU A 59 0.29 -1.30 -7.24
C GLU A 59 1.31 -2.35 -7.69
N ARG A 60 2.13 -2.82 -6.76
CA ARG A 60 3.14 -3.86 -7.00
C ARG A 60 2.95 -4.94 -5.95
N THR A 61 2.93 -6.20 -6.39
CA THR A 61 2.73 -7.34 -5.50
C THR A 61 3.78 -8.41 -5.75
N ILE A 62 4.15 -9.10 -4.67
CA ILE A 62 4.89 -10.36 -4.71
C ILE A 62 3.97 -11.40 -4.08
N GLU A 63 3.57 -12.38 -4.87
CA GLU A 63 2.76 -13.52 -4.47
C GLU A 63 3.68 -14.70 -4.19
N TYR A 64 3.40 -15.46 -3.13
CA TYR A 64 4.14 -16.67 -2.80
C TYR A 64 3.43 -17.90 -3.36
N ASN A 65 4.15 -18.72 -4.11
CA ASN A 65 3.63 -19.88 -4.85
C ASN A 65 4.08 -21.22 -4.27
N GLY A 66 4.56 -21.23 -3.03
CA GLY A 66 5.02 -22.43 -2.35
C GLY A 66 6.52 -22.65 -2.42
N LYS A 67 6.94 -23.74 -1.76
CA LYS A 67 8.33 -24.14 -1.57
C LYS A 67 8.56 -25.51 -2.16
N SER A 68 9.65 -25.67 -2.89
CA SER A 68 10.14 -26.95 -3.39
C SER A 68 11.56 -27.17 -2.90
N ALA A 69 11.76 -28.17 -2.04
CA ALA A 69 13.03 -28.40 -1.36
C ALA A 69 13.55 -27.13 -0.65
N ALA A 70 14.65 -26.53 -1.10
CA ALA A 70 15.20 -25.29 -0.55
C ALA A 70 14.74 -24.02 -1.31
N THR A 71 14.01 -24.17 -2.42
CA THR A 71 13.64 -23.08 -3.31
C THR A 71 12.23 -22.58 -3.03
N LEU A 72 12.09 -21.28 -2.79
CA LEU A 72 10.82 -20.57 -2.71
C LEU A 72 10.44 -20.04 -4.07
N LYS A 73 9.17 -20.13 -4.43
CA LYS A 73 8.64 -19.65 -5.71
C LYS A 73 7.73 -18.46 -5.48
N PHE A 74 7.83 -17.46 -6.34
CA PHE A 74 7.05 -16.24 -6.26
C PHE A 74 6.60 -15.76 -7.63
N THR A 75 5.51 -14.99 -7.67
CA THR A 75 5.09 -14.22 -8.85
C THR A 75 5.05 -12.75 -8.49
N TYR A 76 5.77 -11.94 -9.25
CA TYR A 76 5.65 -10.48 -9.20
C TYR A 76 4.57 -10.00 -10.18
N ARG A 77 3.74 -9.04 -9.76
CA ARG A 77 2.74 -8.38 -10.64
C ARG A 77 2.69 -6.88 -10.40
N GLU A 78 2.41 -6.12 -11.46
CA GLU A 78 2.02 -4.72 -11.37
C GLU A 78 0.57 -4.51 -11.80
N PHE A 79 -0.13 -3.61 -11.10
CA PHE A 79 -1.48 -3.18 -11.44
C PHE A 79 -1.52 -1.67 -11.59
N SER A 80 -2.36 -1.18 -12.49
CA SER A 80 -2.71 0.23 -12.58
C SER A 80 -4.20 0.32 -12.84
N LYS A 81 -4.91 1.22 -12.14
CA LYS A 81 -6.38 1.33 -12.24
C LYS A 81 -7.10 0.01 -11.96
N ASN A 82 -6.60 -0.77 -11.00
CA ASN A 82 -7.07 -2.11 -10.67
C ASN A 82 -6.98 -3.13 -11.83
N MET A 83 -6.28 -2.81 -12.92
CA MET A 83 -6.06 -3.74 -14.04
C MET A 83 -4.63 -4.28 -13.98
N ALA A 84 -4.51 -5.60 -14.08
CA ALA A 84 -3.22 -6.27 -14.16
C ALA A 84 -2.48 -5.81 -15.43
N ARG A 85 -1.25 -5.32 -15.27
CA ARG A 85 -0.37 -4.99 -16.38
C ARG A 85 0.35 -6.27 -16.80
N ALA A 86 -0.28 -7.06 -17.68
CA ALA A 86 0.18 -8.42 -18.03
C ALA A 86 1.66 -8.49 -18.48
N ALA A 87 2.17 -7.47 -19.17
CA ALA A 87 3.58 -7.37 -19.58
C ALA A 87 4.58 -7.22 -18.40
N TYR A 88 4.09 -7.03 -17.18
CA TYR A 88 4.87 -6.85 -15.96
C TYR A 88 4.54 -7.93 -14.91
N THR A 89 4.24 -9.15 -15.38
CA THR A 89 4.18 -10.35 -14.55
C THR A 89 5.48 -11.13 -14.72
N THR A 90 6.13 -11.51 -13.61
CA THR A 90 7.39 -12.27 -13.67
C THR A 90 7.45 -13.25 -12.52
N ASP A 91 7.62 -14.53 -12.84
CA ASP A 91 7.93 -15.54 -11.85
C ASP A 91 9.40 -15.48 -11.49
N PHE A 92 9.70 -15.58 -10.19
CA PHE A 92 11.06 -15.67 -9.71
C PHE A 92 11.15 -16.65 -8.55
N SER A 93 12.36 -17.16 -8.35
CA SER A 93 12.67 -18.08 -7.28
C SER A 93 13.74 -17.49 -6.38
N ALA A 94 13.68 -17.81 -5.10
CA ALA A 94 14.76 -17.53 -4.16
C ALA A 94 15.09 -18.83 -3.44
N ASP A 95 16.34 -19.25 -3.53
CA ASP A 95 16.83 -20.33 -2.70
C ASP A 95 16.99 -19.81 -1.27
N LEU A 96 16.52 -20.58 -0.28
CA LEU A 96 16.82 -20.37 1.13
C LEU A 96 18.29 -20.78 1.34
N PRO A 97 19.26 -19.86 1.37
CA PRO A 97 20.63 -20.24 1.68
C PRO A 97 20.74 -20.39 3.20
N ASP A 98 21.74 -21.13 3.67
CA ASP A 98 22.18 -21.08 5.06
C ASP A 98 22.62 -19.62 5.36
N GLY A 99 21.70 -18.81 5.93
CA GLY A 99 21.87 -17.36 6.09
C GLY A 99 20.61 -16.68 6.63
N ASP A 100 20.53 -15.35 6.53
CA ASP A 100 19.49 -14.54 7.18
C ASP A 100 18.07 -14.69 6.61
N GLY A 101 17.91 -15.44 5.51
CA GLY A 101 16.61 -15.66 4.86
C GLY A 101 16.05 -14.42 4.14
N VAL A 102 16.89 -13.46 3.78
CA VAL A 102 16.44 -12.19 3.15
C VAL A 102 16.28 -12.36 1.63
N VAL A 103 15.09 -12.06 1.13
CA VAL A 103 14.76 -11.99 -0.30
C VAL A 103 14.66 -10.52 -0.72
N SER A 104 15.30 -10.17 -1.84
CA SER A 104 15.23 -8.85 -2.45
C SER A 104 14.74 -8.97 -3.90
N TYR A 105 13.70 -8.23 -4.27
CA TYR A 105 13.18 -8.22 -5.64
C TYR A 105 12.56 -6.88 -5.98
N LYS A 106 13.05 -6.23 -7.05
CA LYS A 106 12.57 -4.91 -7.54
C LYS A 106 12.36 -3.87 -6.43
N GLY A 107 13.36 -3.71 -5.55
CA GLY A 107 13.35 -2.75 -4.44
C GLY A 107 12.73 -3.28 -3.13
N ALA A 108 11.77 -4.21 -3.20
CA ALA A 108 11.22 -4.83 -2.00
C ALA A 108 12.25 -5.75 -1.34
N LYS A 109 12.34 -5.69 0.00
CA LYS A 109 13.18 -6.57 0.81
C LYS A 109 12.36 -7.16 1.96
N PHE A 110 12.41 -8.47 2.14
CA PHE A 110 11.73 -9.15 3.24
C PHE A 110 12.55 -10.35 3.72
N LYS A 111 12.51 -10.59 5.03
CA LYS A 111 13.09 -11.77 5.67
C LYS A 111 12.06 -12.88 5.72
N VAL A 112 12.40 -14.06 5.25
CA VAL A 112 11.60 -15.28 5.39
C VAL A 112 11.92 -15.91 6.73
N ASN A 113 10.93 -15.95 7.62
CA ASN A 113 11.07 -16.55 8.95
C ASN A 113 10.75 -18.04 8.91
N LYS A 114 9.72 -18.42 8.12
CA LYS A 114 9.31 -19.81 7.89
C LYS A 114 8.51 -19.89 6.59
N ALA A 115 8.66 -20.96 5.83
CA ALA A 115 7.85 -21.19 4.64
C ALA A 115 7.65 -22.70 4.42
N ASP A 116 6.44 -23.04 3.98
CA ASP A 116 6.05 -24.38 3.52
C ASP A 116 5.33 -24.29 2.17
N ASN A 117 4.73 -25.38 1.69
CA ASN A 117 4.12 -25.38 0.37
C ASN A 117 2.89 -24.44 0.24
N SER A 118 2.22 -24.08 1.34
CA SER A 118 0.98 -23.30 1.30
C SER A 118 1.06 -21.94 1.98
N SER A 119 2.09 -21.71 2.80
CA SER A 119 2.19 -20.50 3.60
C SER A 119 3.62 -20.00 3.75
N ILE A 120 3.74 -18.69 3.98
CA ILE A 120 4.99 -18.00 4.28
C ILE A 120 4.78 -17.07 5.47
N ASN A 121 5.67 -17.18 6.45
CA ASN A 121 5.86 -16.22 7.51
C ASN A 121 7.08 -15.37 7.19
N TYR A 122 6.90 -14.05 7.16
CA TYR A 122 7.92 -13.12 6.74
C TYR A 122 7.86 -11.81 7.53
N THR A 123 8.98 -11.09 7.52
CA THR A 123 9.09 -9.73 8.06
C THR A 123 9.48 -8.80 6.93
N VAL A 124 8.67 -7.78 6.69
CA VAL A 124 8.99 -6.74 5.68
C VAL A 124 10.12 -5.86 6.22
N ILE A 125 11.21 -5.77 5.46
CA ILE A 125 12.34 -4.87 5.75
C ILE A 125 12.15 -3.58 4.97
N ASN A 126 11.74 -3.68 3.70
CA ASN A 126 11.53 -2.56 2.80
C ASN A 126 10.43 -2.83 1.76
N GLY A 127 9.65 -1.80 1.45
CA GLY A 127 8.68 -1.81 0.35
C GLY A 127 9.34 -1.52 -1.01
N PHE A 128 8.52 -1.37 -2.07
CA PHE A 128 9.01 -1.14 -3.43
C PHE A 128 9.55 0.27 -3.68
N ASP A 129 9.15 1.25 -2.85
CA ASP A 129 9.34 2.68 -3.16
C ASP A 129 10.58 3.31 -2.53
N ARG A 130 11.36 2.57 -1.72
CA ARG A 130 12.67 3.10 -1.31
C ARG A 130 13.71 2.77 -2.38
N GLU A 131 14.36 3.81 -2.87
CA GLU A 131 15.44 3.74 -3.84
C GLU A 131 16.52 2.73 -3.40
N GLN A 132 17.09 2.04 -4.39
CA GLN A 132 18.30 1.26 -4.20
C GLN A 132 19.47 2.25 -4.11
N GLU A 133 20.09 2.38 -2.94
CA GLU A 133 21.48 2.86 -2.85
C GLU A 133 22.41 1.86 -3.56
#